data_AF-A0A973L5Y2-F1
#
_entry.id   AF-A0A973L5Y2-F1
#
_cell.length_a   1.000
_cell.length_b   1.000
_cell.length_c   1.000
_cell.angle_alpha   90.00
_cell.angle_beta   90.00
_cell.angle_gamma   90.00
#
_symmetry.space_group_name_H-M   'P 1'
#
loop_
_entity.id
_entity.type
_entity.pdbx_description
1 polymer ?
#
loop_
_entity_poly.entity_id
_entity_poly.type
_entity_poly.pdbx_seq_one_letter_code
_entity_poly.pdbx_strand_id
1 'polypeptide(L)'
;MYEVQALLREYDRARAYTDQLWKDLRPEEVTWRPHEDSSAIGWHLGHQAHVAHFMIRNLTAAEPSPDPELDELMDSARPERLRGALPGIERLAAFRATVAERVHARMTAIAGGRVAAPEQLTIVAVPLLTALINHEYQHDQWIGEVRSEALGRPLPPDPDSDQVSRLDGYLVLRPL
;
A
#
# COMPACT_ATOMS: atom_id res chain seq x y z
N MET A 1 10.26 20.60 -2.24
CA MET A 1 10.31 19.59 -1.16
C MET A 1 8.89 19.36 -0.69
N TYR A 2 8.36 18.13 -0.78
CA TYR A 2 7.02 17.85 -0.28
C TYR A 2 7.03 17.90 1.25
N GLU A 3 6.06 18.60 1.83
CA GLU A 3 5.81 18.51 3.25
C GLU A 3 5.12 17.17 3.59
N VAL A 4 5.37 16.64 4.78
CA VAL A 4 4.78 15.37 5.26
C VAL A 4 3.25 15.37 5.09
N GLN A 5 2.59 16.51 5.34
CA GLN A 5 1.14 16.63 5.18
C GLN A 5 0.66 16.54 3.73
N ALA A 6 1.46 17.03 2.77
CA ALA A 6 1.15 16.87 1.35
C ALA A 6 1.29 15.41 0.92
N LEU A 7 2.34 14.72 1.38
CA LEU A 7 2.53 13.30 1.13
C LEU A 7 1.45 12.43 1.77
N LEU A 8 0.98 12.75 2.99
CA LEU A 8 -0.14 12.02 3.60
C LEU A 8 -1.43 12.12 2.77
N ARG A 9 -1.72 13.28 2.20
CA ARG A 9 -2.86 13.44 1.28
C ARG A 9 -2.70 12.60 0.02
N GLU A 10 -1.49 12.52 -0.52
CA GLU A 10 -1.23 11.66 -1.68
C GLU A 10 -1.28 10.18 -1.31
N TYR A 11 -0.82 9.78 -0.12
CA TYR A 11 -0.96 8.42 0.39
C TYR A 11 -2.43 8.00 0.52
N ASP A 12 -3.29 8.89 1.02
CA ASP A 12 -4.73 8.65 1.06
C ASP A 12 -5.33 8.49 -0.33
N ARG A 13 -4.87 9.30 -1.29
CA ARG A 13 -5.29 9.23 -2.68
C ARG A 13 -4.86 7.92 -3.35
N ALA A 14 -3.61 7.48 -3.15
CA ALA A 14 -3.10 6.22 -3.67
C ALA A 14 -3.94 5.05 -3.15
N ARG A 15 -4.17 4.98 -1.84
CA ARG A 15 -5.02 3.95 -1.23
C ARG A 15 -6.46 3.99 -1.72
N ALA A 16 -7.02 5.18 -1.91
CA ALA A 16 -8.37 5.35 -2.44
C ALA A 16 -8.47 4.88 -3.89
N TYR A 17 -7.41 5.03 -4.69
CA TYR A 17 -7.32 4.47 -6.03
C TYR A 17 -7.21 2.95 -5.99
N THR A 18 -6.36 2.38 -5.13
CA THR A 18 -6.33 0.92 -4.87
C THR A 18 -7.72 0.39 -4.53
N ASP A 19 -8.47 1.10 -3.69
CA ASP A 19 -9.84 0.74 -3.31
C ASP A 19 -10.80 0.68 -4.49
N GLN A 20 -10.66 1.56 -5.48
CA GLN A 20 -11.47 1.51 -6.70
C GLN A 20 -11.16 0.30 -7.57
N LEU A 21 -9.98 -0.32 -7.40
CA LEU A 21 -9.60 -1.52 -8.16
C LEU A 21 -10.25 -2.81 -7.65
N TRP A 22 -10.82 -2.85 -6.43
CA TRP A 22 -11.35 -4.09 -5.87
C TRP A 22 -12.74 -4.01 -5.23
N LYS A 23 -13.22 -2.83 -4.84
CA LYS A 23 -14.48 -2.71 -4.06
C LYS A 23 -15.74 -3.24 -4.75
N ASP A 24 -15.76 -3.29 -6.07
CA ASP A 24 -16.87 -3.82 -6.87
C ASP A 24 -16.69 -5.30 -7.26
N LEU A 25 -15.56 -5.92 -6.88
CA LEU A 25 -15.28 -7.32 -7.16
C LEU A 25 -15.89 -8.23 -6.11
N ARG A 26 -16.23 -9.46 -6.52
CA ARG A 26 -16.70 -10.49 -5.59
C ARG A 26 -15.53 -11.06 -4.77
N PRO A 27 -15.80 -11.64 -3.58
CA PRO A 27 -14.78 -12.29 -2.75
C PRO A 27 -13.91 -13.31 -3.50
N GLU A 28 -14.52 -14.08 -4.39
CA GLU A 28 -13.81 -15.10 -5.18
C GLU A 28 -12.86 -14.45 -6.20
N GLU A 29 -13.25 -13.33 -6.79
CA GLU A 29 -12.41 -12.58 -7.74
C GLU A 29 -11.20 -11.94 -7.05
N VAL A 30 -11.35 -11.49 -5.81
CA VAL A 30 -10.24 -10.90 -5.04
C VAL A 30 -9.23 -11.96 -4.59
N THR A 31 -9.68 -13.18 -4.30
CA THR A 31 -8.81 -14.28 -3.81
C THR A 31 -8.28 -15.18 -4.92
N TRP A 32 -8.82 -15.05 -6.13
CA TRP A 32 -8.39 -15.81 -7.30
C TRP A 32 -7.11 -15.26 -7.92
N ARG A 33 -6.32 -16.15 -8.54
CA ARG A 33 -5.12 -15.83 -9.31
C ARG A 33 -5.14 -16.52 -10.67
N PRO A 34 -4.60 -15.90 -11.74
CA PRO A 34 -4.59 -16.46 -13.08
C PRO A 34 -3.71 -17.71 -13.23
N HIS A 35 -2.57 -17.77 -12.53
CA HIS A 35 -1.66 -18.93 -12.53
C HIS A 35 -0.88 -19.01 -11.22
N GLU A 36 -0.15 -20.12 -10.99
CA GLU A 36 0.56 -20.38 -9.74
C GLU A 36 1.66 -19.37 -9.41
N ASP A 37 2.31 -18.82 -10.45
CA ASP A 37 3.32 -17.78 -10.32
C ASP A 37 2.73 -16.34 -10.30
N SER A 38 1.41 -16.20 -10.09
CA SER A 38 0.74 -14.90 -9.93
C SER A 38 0.26 -14.71 -8.51
N SER A 39 0.23 -13.46 -8.08
CA SER A 39 -0.51 -13.06 -6.88
C SER A 39 -1.99 -12.88 -7.21
N ALA A 40 -2.86 -13.11 -6.24
CA ALA A 40 -4.24 -12.64 -6.31
C ALA A 40 -4.30 -11.16 -5.89
N ILE A 41 -5.37 -10.46 -6.28
CA ILE A 41 -5.60 -9.06 -5.88
C ILE A 41 -5.51 -8.92 -4.36
N GLY A 42 -6.17 -9.81 -3.61
CA GLY A 42 -6.17 -9.80 -2.14
C GLY A 42 -4.80 -9.93 -1.51
N TRP A 43 -3.84 -10.59 -2.18
CA TRP A 43 -2.47 -10.63 -1.68
C TRP A 43 -1.79 -9.27 -1.79
N HIS A 44 -1.95 -8.57 -2.93
CA HIS A 44 -1.40 -7.22 -3.09
C HIS A 44 -1.98 -6.24 -2.07
N LEU A 45 -3.29 -6.31 -1.83
CA LEU A 45 -3.98 -5.50 -0.80
C LEU A 45 -3.35 -5.66 0.59
N GLY A 46 -3.08 -6.90 1.00
CA GLY A 46 -2.42 -7.18 2.27
C GLY A 46 -0.93 -6.79 2.26
N HIS A 47 -0.23 -7.04 1.16
CA HIS A 47 1.19 -6.73 0.99
C HIS A 47 1.50 -5.24 1.08
N GLN A 48 0.73 -4.40 0.39
CA GLN A 48 0.82 -2.93 0.48
C GLN A 48 0.80 -2.46 1.94
N ALA A 49 -0.17 -2.91 2.72
CA ALA A 49 -0.26 -2.58 4.14
C ALA A 49 0.85 -3.22 5.00
N HIS A 50 1.25 -4.45 4.69
CA HIS A 50 2.34 -5.09 5.40
C HIS A 50 3.65 -4.31 5.24
N VAL A 51 4.01 -3.91 4.02
CA VAL A 51 5.22 -3.11 3.75
C VAL A 51 5.13 -1.75 4.43
N ALA A 52 4.01 -1.05 4.32
CA ALA A 52 3.81 0.24 4.99
C ALA A 52 4.04 0.13 6.50
N HIS A 53 3.41 -0.84 7.16
CA HIS A 53 3.59 -1.05 8.58
C HIS A 53 5.03 -1.48 8.94
N PHE A 54 5.61 -2.40 8.17
CA PHE A 54 6.97 -2.88 8.37
C PHE A 54 7.99 -1.74 8.30
N MET A 55 7.89 -0.86 7.31
CA MET A 55 8.81 0.26 7.17
C MET A 55 8.59 1.32 8.27
N ILE A 56 7.34 1.70 8.56
CA ILE A 56 7.07 2.67 9.63
C ILE A 56 7.56 2.17 10.98
N ARG A 57 7.26 0.91 11.33
CA ARG A 57 7.60 0.37 12.65
C ARG A 57 9.11 0.22 12.84
N ASN A 58 9.83 -0.20 11.81
CA ASN A 58 11.27 -0.44 11.95
C ASN A 58 12.12 0.83 11.81
N LEU A 59 11.66 1.81 11.02
CA LEU A 59 12.44 3.02 10.74
C LEU A 59 12.06 4.22 11.61
N THR A 60 10.90 4.19 12.25
CA THR A 60 10.42 5.35 13.01
C THR A 60 9.93 5.04 14.43
N ALA A 61 9.29 3.90 14.68
CA ALA A 61 8.77 3.56 16.02
C ALA A 61 8.59 2.06 16.20
N ALA A 62 9.26 1.45 17.18
CA ALA A 62 9.11 0.03 17.47
C ALA A 62 7.67 -0.29 17.94
N GLU A 63 6.82 -0.68 17.00
CA GLU A 63 5.41 -1.05 17.20
C GLU A 63 5.17 -2.52 16.82
N PRO A 64 4.33 -3.26 17.57
CA PRO A 64 3.97 -4.63 17.22
C PRO A 64 3.11 -4.66 15.95
N SER A 65 3.18 -5.76 15.17
CA SER A 65 2.28 -5.93 14.01
C SER A 65 0.80 -5.88 14.42
N PRO A 66 -0.08 -5.18 13.67
CA PRO A 66 -1.51 -5.19 13.96
C PRO A 66 -2.14 -6.56 13.71
N ASP A 67 -1.54 -7.37 12.83
CA ASP A 67 -1.98 -8.73 12.56
C ASP A 67 -0.76 -9.61 12.22
N PRO A 68 -0.06 -10.16 13.25
CA PRO A 68 1.18 -10.91 13.05
C PRO A 68 1.05 -12.14 12.15
N GLU A 69 -0.13 -12.75 12.05
CA GLU A 69 -0.36 -13.89 11.16
C GLU A 69 -0.31 -13.48 9.67
N LEU A 70 -0.65 -12.23 9.36
CA LEU A 70 -0.55 -11.71 8.01
C LEU A 70 0.89 -11.35 7.62
N ASP A 71 1.79 -11.10 8.59
CA ASP A 71 3.16 -10.71 8.27
C ASP A 71 3.87 -11.77 7.40
N GLU A 72 3.77 -13.05 7.75
CA GLU A 72 4.38 -14.13 6.96
C GLU A 72 3.67 -14.34 5.61
N LEU A 73 2.35 -14.19 5.58
CA LEU A 73 1.55 -14.41 4.38
C LEU A 73 1.80 -13.32 3.33
N MET A 74 2.01 -12.08 3.79
CA MET A 74 2.17 -10.89 2.96
C MET A 74 3.63 -10.57 2.63
N ASP A 75 4.59 -11.37 3.09
CA ASP A 75 6.00 -11.20 2.75
C ASP A 75 6.27 -11.58 1.28
N SER A 76 6.74 -10.62 0.48
CA SER A 76 7.11 -10.83 -0.91
C SER A 76 8.31 -11.77 -1.11
N ALA A 77 9.13 -11.97 -0.08
CA ALA A 77 10.21 -12.95 -0.12
C ALA A 77 9.68 -14.40 -0.24
N ARG A 78 8.40 -14.62 0.07
CA ARG A 78 7.72 -15.89 -0.16
C ARG A 78 7.26 -16.01 -1.62
N PRO A 79 7.77 -17.01 -2.38
CA PRO A 79 7.35 -17.24 -3.77
C PRO A 79 5.84 -17.40 -3.92
N GLU A 80 5.28 -16.92 -5.02
CA GLU A 80 3.84 -16.90 -5.33
C GLU A 80 3.19 -18.29 -5.15
N ARG A 81 3.84 -19.33 -5.67
CA ARG A 81 3.37 -20.72 -5.58
C ARG A 81 3.21 -21.21 -4.14
N LEU A 82 3.95 -20.62 -3.20
CA LEU A 82 3.97 -20.97 -1.78
C LEU A 82 3.08 -20.07 -0.93
N ARG A 83 2.49 -19.01 -1.48
CA ARG A 83 1.55 -18.15 -0.76
C ARG A 83 0.29 -18.97 -0.44
N GLY A 84 -0.02 -19.07 0.84
CA GLY A 84 -1.11 -19.90 1.36
C GLY A 84 -2.50 -19.34 1.03
N ALA A 85 -3.52 -19.91 1.67
CA ALA A 85 -4.89 -19.41 1.55
C ALA A 85 -4.97 -17.96 2.05
N LEU A 86 -5.57 -17.09 1.22
CA LEU A 86 -5.78 -15.70 1.60
C LEU A 86 -6.93 -15.58 2.63
N PRO A 87 -6.82 -14.65 3.58
CA PRO A 87 -7.94 -14.31 4.45
C PRO A 87 -9.07 -13.66 3.65
N GLY A 88 -10.26 -13.58 4.26
CA GLY A 88 -11.40 -12.88 3.67
C GLY A 88 -11.17 -11.38 3.50
N ILE A 89 -11.89 -10.77 2.56
CA ILE A 89 -11.81 -9.34 2.23
C ILE A 89 -11.95 -8.45 3.47
N GLU A 90 -12.85 -8.79 4.38
CA GLU A 90 -13.10 -8.00 5.59
C GLU A 90 -11.86 -7.89 6.48
N ARG A 91 -11.10 -8.99 6.65
CA ARG A 91 -9.84 -8.99 7.42
C ARG A 91 -8.76 -8.18 6.72
N LEU A 92 -8.65 -8.28 5.40
CA LEU A 92 -7.69 -7.48 4.61
C LEU A 92 -8.04 -5.99 4.69
N ALA A 93 -9.30 -5.63 4.53
CA ALA A 93 -9.77 -4.24 4.63
C ALA A 93 -9.51 -3.66 6.02
N ALA A 94 -9.81 -4.42 7.09
CA ALA A 94 -9.52 -4.03 8.46
C ALA A 94 -8.02 -3.84 8.69
N PHE A 95 -7.19 -4.79 8.26
CA PHE A 95 -5.73 -4.68 8.35
C PHE A 95 -5.21 -3.43 7.63
N ARG A 96 -5.64 -3.22 6.37
CA ARG A 96 -5.28 -2.02 5.60
C ARG A 96 -5.69 -0.74 6.33
N ALA A 97 -6.90 -0.67 6.88
CA ALA A 97 -7.39 0.51 7.60
C ALA A 97 -6.55 0.80 8.84
N THR A 98 -6.32 -0.20 9.70
CA THR A 98 -5.47 -0.06 10.90
C THR A 98 -4.05 0.38 10.56
N VAL A 99 -3.46 -0.16 9.49
CA VAL A 99 -2.12 0.29 9.05
C VAL A 99 -2.14 1.75 8.58
N ALA A 100 -3.17 2.18 7.83
CA ALA A 100 -3.30 3.58 7.43
C ALA A 100 -3.32 4.52 8.64
N GLU A 101 -4.14 4.18 9.65
CA GLU A 101 -4.25 4.95 10.88
C GLU A 101 -2.90 5.07 11.58
N ARG A 102 -2.11 3.98 11.65
CA ARG A 102 -0.77 3.98 12.25
C ARG A 102 0.23 4.84 11.46
N VAL A 103 0.22 4.73 10.12
CA VAL A 103 1.04 5.58 9.24
C VAL A 103 0.71 7.05 9.50
N HIS A 104 -0.56 7.42 9.46
CA HIS A 104 -1.02 8.80 9.71
C HIS A 104 -0.64 9.30 11.09
N ALA A 105 -0.93 8.52 12.14
CA ALA A 105 -0.61 8.88 13.51
C ALA A 105 0.89 9.14 13.67
N ARG A 106 1.73 8.25 13.12
CA ARG A 106 3.18 8.36 13.26
C ARG A 106 3.75 9.54 12.46
N MET A 107 3.35 9.70 11.21
CA MET A 107 3.83 10.80 10.36
C MET A 107 3.37 12.16 10.89
N THR A 108 2.14 12.24 11.42
CA THR A 108 1.62 13.45 12.06
C THR A 108 2.33 13.75 13.39
N ALA A 109 2.73 12.72 14.15
CA ALA A 109 3.55 12.91 15.35
C ALA A 109 4.94 13.45 14.99
N ILE A 110 5.58 12.92 13.94
CA ILE A 110 6.88 13.41 13.44
C ILE A 110 6.76 14.86 12.97
N ALA A 111 5.80 15.17 12.10
CA ALA A 111 5.59 16.52 11.57
C ALA A 111 5.30 17.55 12.66
N GLY A 112 4.62 17.13 13.74
CA GLY A 112 4.35 17.98 14.90
C GLY A 112 5.45 18.01 15.96
N GLY A 113 6.61 17.38 15.73
CA GLY A 113 7.72 17.34 16.68
C GLY A 113 7.45 16.52 17.96
N ARG A 114 6.41 15.68 17.97
CA ARG A 114 5.97 14.89 19.15
C ARG A 114 6.68 13.54 19.25
N VAL A 115 7.98 13.54 19.00
CA VAL A 115 8.85 12.36 18.96
C VAL A 115 10.22 12.71 19.56
N ALA A 116 11.00 11.73 20.00
CA ALA A 116 12.27 11.99 20.69
C ALA A 116 13.35 12.68 19.82
N ALA A 117 13.36 12.41 18.50
CA ALA A 117 14.33 12.96 17.55
C ALA A 117 13.61 13.64 16.36
N PRO A 118 12.93 14.77 16.56
CA PRO A 118 11.98 15.32 15.59
C PRO A 118 12.63 15.79 14.28
N GLU A 119 13.80 16.43 14.34
CA GLU A 119 14.52 16.89 13.15
C GLU A 119 15.01 15.71 12.30
N GLN A 120 15.66 14.74 12.95
CA GLN A 120 16.16 13.53 12.27
C GLN A 120 15.02 12.70 11.67
N LEU A 121 13.92 12.50 12.40
CA LEU A 121 12.77 11.76 11.89
C LEU A 121 12.02 12.50 10.78
N THR A 122 12.05 13.83 10.76
CA THR A 122 11.51 14.61 9.63
C THR A 122 12.30 14.35 8.35
N ILE A 123 13.63 14.25 8.43
CA ILE A 123 14.48 13.87 7.29
C ILE A 123 14.13 12.48 6.77
N VAL A 124 13.79 11.54 7.67
CA VAL A 124 13.40 10.17 7.29
C VAL A 124 11.97 10.10 6.73
N ALA A 125 11.03 10.86 7.27
CA ALA A 125 9.60 10.75 6.96
C ALA A 125 9.28 11.04 5.49
N VAL A 126 9.91 12.03 4.88
CA VAL A 126 9.67 12.43 3.48
C VAL A 126 10.04 11.32 2.47
N PRO A 127 11.29 10.80 2.43
CA PRO A 127 11.62 9.72 1.52
C PRO A 127 10.86 8.44 1.83
N LEU A 128 10.58 8.17 3.11
CA LEU A 128 9.78 7.00 3.52
C LEU A 128 8.36 7.06 2.95
N LEU A 129 7.62 8.15 3.16
CA LEU A 129 6.28 8.30 2.57
C LEU A 129 6.30 8.28 1.05
N THR A 130 7.30 8.91 0.43
CA THR A 130 7.46 8.87 -1.04
C THR A 130 7.60 7.43 -1.54
N ALA A 131 8.43 6.63 -0.86
CA ALA A 131 8.61 5.22 -1.20
C ALA A 131 7.31 4.41 -1.00
N LEU A 132 6.58 4.64 0.09
CA LEU A 132 5.31 3.95 0.35
C LEU A 132 4.22 4.28 -0.67
N ILE A 133 4.10 5.55 -1.07
CA ILE A 133 3.13 5.98 -2.09
C ILE A 133 3.44 5.34 -3.44
N ASN A 134 4.72 5.37 -3.85
CA ASN A 134 5.15 4.74 -5.09
C ASN A 134 5.00 3.22 -5.04
N HIS A 135 5.20 2.59 -3.88
CA HIS A 135 4.97 1.16 -3.68
C HIS A 135 3.48 0.80 -3.77
N GLU A 136 2.58 1.61 -3.21
CA GLU A 136 1.13 1.44 -3.39
C GLU A 136 0.77 1.47 -4.88
N TYR A 137 1.19 2.51 -5.60
CA TYR A 137 0.92 2.66 -7.04
C TYR A 137 1.58 1.58 -7.91
N GLN A 138 2.75 1.08 -7.51
CA GLN A 138 3.38 -0.06 -8.18
C GLN A 138 2.48 -1.30 -8.12
N HIS A 139 1.95 -1.59 -6.94
CA HIS A 139 1.03 -2.71 -6.75
C HIS A 139 -0.34 -2.48 -7.41
N ASP A 140 -0.79 -1.24 -7.52
CA ASP A 140 -2.02 -0.91 -8.24
C ASP A 140 -1.92 -1.26 -9.73
N GLN A 141 -0.74 -1.11 -10.34
CA GLN A 141 -0.52 -1.56 -11.72
C GLN A 141 -0.73 -3.07 -11.85
N TRP A 142 -0.16 -3.89 -10.97
CA TRP A 142 -0.33 -5.35 -10.99
C TRP A 142 -1.76 -5.78 -10.65
N ILE A 143 -2.43 -5.09 -9.72
CA ILE A 143 -3.86 -5.30 -9.46
C ILE A 143 -4.67 -4.97 -10.71
N GLY A 144 -4.33 -3.88 -11.40
CA GLY A 144 -4.98 -3.44 -12.64
C GLY A 144 -4.85 -4.47 -13.77
N GLU A 145 -3.67 -5.07 -13.94
CA GLU A 145 -3.44 -6.16 -14.90
C GLU A 145 -4.34 -7.37 -14.61
N VAL A 146 -4.41 -7.83 -13.35
CA VAL A 146 -5.33 -8.92 -12.98
C VAL A 146 -6.79 -8.51 -13.20
N ARG A 147 -7.18 -7.30 -12.78
CA ARG A 147 -8.54 -6.78 -12.91
C ARG A 147 -8.99 -6.70 -14.37
N SER A 148 -8.16 -6.13 -15.24
CA SER A 148 -8.55 -5.84 -16.62
C SER A 148 -8.28 -6.99 -17.56
N GLU A 149 -7.08 -7.56 -17.54
CA GLU A 149 -6.67 -8.58 -18.52
C GLU A 149 -7.20 -9.96 -18.16
N ALA A 150 -7.16 -10.33 -16.87
CA ALA A 150 -7.56 -11.67 -16.43
C ALA A 150 -9.06 -11.75 -16.06
N LEU A 151 -9.61 -10.72 -15.42
CA LEU A 151 -11.03 -10.69 -15.01
C LEU A 151 -11.95 -9.95 -15.98
N GLY A 152 -11.41 -9.24 -16.98
CA GLY A 152 -12.20 -8.48 -17.97
C GLY A 152 -12.96 -7.30 -17.39
N ARG A 153 -12.53 -6.77 -16.23
CA ARG A 153 -13.19 -5.64 -15.54
C ARG A 153 -12.56 -4.32 -15.96
N PRO A 154 -13.34 -3.26 -16.19
CA PRO A 154 -12.79 -1.96 -16.56
C PRO A 154 -11.94 -1.38 -15.42
N LEU A 155 -10.84 -0.71 -15.79
CA LEU A 155 -10.04 0.07 -14.85
C LEU A 155 -10.75 1.39 -14.50
N PRO A 156 -10.69 1.83 -13.23
CA PRO A 156 -11.02 3.21 -12.89
C PRO A 156 -10.06 4.18 -13.59
N PRO A 157 -10.43 5.47 -13.75
CA PRO A 157 -9.50 6.49 -14.23
C PRO A 157 -8.34 6.67 -13.24
N ASP A 158 -7.22 7.16 -13.75
CA ASP A 158 -6.06 7.53 -12.93
C ASP A 158 -6.46 8.51 -11.81
N PRO A 159 -5.77 8.48 -10.65
CA PRO A 159 -6.04 9.41 -9.57
C PRO A 159 -5.94 10.86 -10.04
N ASP A 160 -6.90 11.68 -9.62
CA ASP A 160 -6.89 13.13 -9.88
C ASP A 160 -5.83 13.81 -9.00
N SER A 161 -4.59 13.78 -9.48
CA SER A 161 -3.41 14.40 -8.85
C SER A 161 -2.47 14.95 -9.92
N ASP A 162 -2.10 16.22 -9.77
CA ASP A 162 -1.02 16.84 -10.52
C ASP A 162 0.37 16.39 -10.05
N GLN A 163 0.43 15.64 -8.93
CA GLN A 163 1.67 15.17 -8.32
C GLN A 163 2.14 13.82 -8.85
N VAL A 164 1.36 13.13 -9.67
CA VAL A 164 1.76 11.85 -10.28
C VAL A 164 2.05 11.99 -11.77
N SER A 165 2.85 11.05 -12.26
CA SER A 165 3.14 10.88 -13.69
C SER A 165 3.32 9.39 -13.98
N ARG A 166 3.22 9.01 -15.25
CA ARG A 166 3.51 7.64 -15.67
C ARG A 166 4.97 7.51 -16.06
N LEU A 167 5.65 6.53 -15.46
CA LEU A 167 7.01 6.13 -15.77
C LEU A 167 7.03 4.60 -15.92
N ASP A 168 7.47 4.11 -17.07
CA ASP A 168 7.52 2.67 -17.39
C ASP A 168 6.19 1.92 -17.17
N GLY A 169 5.06 2.62 -17.37
CA GLY A 169 3.71 2.09 -17.15
C GLY A 169 3.16 2.30 -15.74
N TYR A 170 4.03 2.57 -14.76
CA TYR A 170 3.64 2.77 -13.36
C TYR A 170 3.28 4.22 -13.05
N LEU A 171 2.28 4.44 -12.21
CA LEU A 171 2.06 5.74 -11.58
C LEU A 171 3.17 5.97 -10.54
N VAL A 172 3.81 7.13 -10.62
CA VAL A 172 4.91 7.51 -9.73
C VAL A 172 4.74 8.96 -9.35
N LEU A 173 4.97 9.27 -8.07
CA LEU A 173 5.12 10.64 -7.60
C LEU A 173 6.18 11.37 -8.42
N ARG A 174 5.83 12.53 -8.94
CA ARG A 174 6.75 13.38 -9.68
C ARG A 174 7.93 13.73 -8.78
N PRO A 175 9.17 13.54 -9.27
CA PRO A 175 10.35 14.08 -8.62
C PRO A 175 10.18 15.59 -8.44
N LEU A 176 10.67 16.08 -7.30
CA LEU A 176 10.76 17.51 -7.03
C LEU A 176 11.80 18.19 -7.93
#